data_AF-A0A1S8KZP8-F1
#
_entry.id   AF-A0A1S8KZP8-F1
#
_cell.length_a   1.000
_cell.length_b   1.000
_cell.length_c   1.000
_cell.angle_alpha   90.00
_cell.angle_beta   90.00
_cell.angle_gamma   90.00
#
_symmetry.space_group_name_H-M   'P 1'
#
loop_
_entity.id
_entity.type
_entity.pdbx_description
1 polymer ?
#
loop_
_entity_poly.entity_id
_entity_poly.type
_entity_poly.pdbx_seq_one_letter_code
_entity_poly.pdbx_strand_id
1 'polypeptide(L)' 'MSGKSTNYERVEITFSKVDDIDKEIFKYLNEKSKIVGKAKYLKQLLYDKMVADKGLNK' A
#
# COMPACT_ATOMS: atom_id res chain seq x y z
N MET A 1 -27.71 -19.37 -9.47
CA MET A 1 -27.25 -18.02 -9.07
C MET A 1 -25.86 -17.80 -9.67
N SER A 2 -25.74 -16.96 -10.70
CA SER A 2 -24.46 -16.63 -11.34
C SER A 2 -23.74 -15.58 -10.49
N GLY A 3 -22.59 -15.94 -9.91
CA GLY A 3 -21.78 -15.02 -9.13
C GLY A 3 -21.14 -13.99 -10.05
N LYS A 4 -21.42 -12.70 -9.81
CA LYS A 4 -20.74 -11.59 -10.49
C LYS A 4 -19.23 -11.69 -10.26
N SER A 5 -18.44 -11.92 -11.32
CA SER A 5 -16.99 -11.74 -11.25
C SER A 5 -16.71 -10.25 -11.04
N THR A 6 -16.27 -9.88 -9.84
CA THR A 6 -15.80 -8.53 -9.59
C THR A 6 -14.49 -8.33 -10.35
N ASN A 7 -14.37 -7.27 -11.16
CA ASN A 7 -13.14 -6.90 -11.90
C ASN A 7 -12.01 -6.39 -10.99
N TYR A 8 -11.95 -6.87 -9.75
CA TYR A 8 -11.06 -6.37 -8.71
C TYR A 8 -10.45 -7.52 -7.94
N GLU A 9 -9.13 -7.46 -7.79
CA GLU A 9 -8.39 -8.28 -6.83
C GLU A 9 -8.19 -7.47 -5.54
N ARG A 10 -8.32 -8.13 -4.39
CA ARG A 10 -8.15 -7.52 -3.07
C ARG A 10 -6.84 -8.00 -2.44
N VAL A 11 -6.06 -7.04 -1.96
CA VAL A 11 -4.88 -7.30 -1.11
C VAL A 11 -5.17 -6.75 0.28
N GLU A 12 -4.91 -7.55 1.30
CA GLU A 12 -5.03 -7.17 2.71
C GLU A 12 -3.66 -7.16 3.37
N ILE A 13 -3.41 -6.16 4.22
CA ILE A 13 -2.17 -6.02 4.97
C ILE A 13 -2.54 -5.77 6.43
N THR A 14 -1.89 -6.52 7.32
CA THR A 14 -2.05 -6.39 8.77
C THR A 14 -0.70 -6.02 9.37
N PHE A 15 -0.71 -5.08 10.33
CA PHE A 15 0.48 -4.66 11.06
C PHE A 15 0.38 -5.15 12.50
N SER A 16 1.44 -5.77 13.00
CA SER A 16 1.58 -6.17 14.38
C SER A 16 1.60 -4.97 15.32
N LYS A 17 0.95 -5.10 16.47
CA LYS A 17 1.00 -4.11 17.56
C LYS A 17 2.12 -4.35 18.56
N VAL A 18 2.85 -5.45 18.43
CA VAL A 18 3.93 -5.83 19.38
C VAL A 18 5.31 -5.72 18.74
N ASP A 19 5.41 -5.94 17.43
CA ASP A 19 6.65 -5.75 16.68
C ASP A 19 6.93 -4.26 16.46
N ASP A 20 8.16 -3.84 16.73
CA ASP A 20 8.55 -2.43 16.70
C ASP A 20 8.70 -1.91 15.26
N ILE A 21 9.13 -2.77 14.34
CA ILE A 21 9.25 -2.43 12.92
C ILE A 21 7.86 -2.17 12.33
N ASP A 22 6.90 -3.07 12.54
CA ASP A 22 5.52 -2.89 12.08
C ASP A 22 4.86 -1.64 12.66
N LYS A 23 5.10 -1.31 13.93
CA LYS A 23 4.62 -0.06 14.54
C LYS A 23 5.18 1.16 13.81
N GLU A 24 6.48 1.16 13.52
CA GLU A 24 7.15 2.27 12.86
C GLU A 24 6.63 2.45 11.43
N ILE A 25 6.51 1.36 10.67
CA ILE A 25 5.94 1.38 9.32
C ILE A 25 4.50 1.89 9.35
N PHE A 26 3.68 1.41 10.28
CA PHE A 26 2.29 1.85 10.39
C PHE A 26 2.17 3.31 10.80
N LYS A 27 3.05 3.80 11.68
CA LYS A 27 3.12 5.22 12.05
C LYS A 27 3.49 6.08 10.85
N TYR A 28 4.52 5.72 10.10
CA TYR A 28 4.91 6.41 8.87
C TYR A 28 3.77 6.46 7.85
N LEU A 29 3.13 5.31 7.60
CA LEU A 29 1.96 5.21 6.72
C LEU A 29 0.85 6.15 7.18
N ASN A 30 0.52 6.19 8.47
CA ASN A 30 -0.50 7.09 9.01
C ASN A 30 -0.16 8.56 8.79
N GLU A 31 1.09 8.96 8.98
CA GLU A 31 1.52 10.35 8.84
C GLU A 31 1.49 10.82 7.38
N LYS A 32 1.98 10.00 6.46
CA LYS A 32 2.09 10.37 5.04
C LYS A 32 0.78 10.22 4.27
N SER A 33 -0.10 9.33 4.72
CA SER A 33 -1.38 9.08 4.05
C SER A 33 -2.53 9.98 4.51
N LYS A 34 -2.30 10.96 5.40
CA LYS A 34 -3.36 11.82 5.97
C LYS A 34 -4.28 12.46 4.92
N ILE A 35 -3.73 12.88 3.78
CA ILE A 35 -4.48 13.60 2.74
C ILE A 35 -5.05 12.63 1.69
N VAL A 36 -4.28 11.64 1.26
CA VAL A 36 -4.61 10.79 0.10
C VAL A 36 -5.23 9.44 0.47
N GLY A 37 -5.19 9.07 1.74
CA GLY A 37 -5.63 7.77 2.25
C GLY A 37 -4.56 6.67 2.12
N LYS A 38 -4.56 5.73 3.07
CA LYS A 38 -3.54 4.67 3.20
C LYS A 38 -3.39 3.84 1.93
N ALA A 39 -4.49 3.37 1.37
CA ALA A 39 -4.48 2.51 0.19
C ALA A 39 -3.90 3.22 -1.05
N LYS A 40 -4.27 4.49 -1.27
CA LYS A 40 -3.74 5.28 -2.39
C LYS A 40 -2.25 5.55 -2.20
N TYR A 41 -1.84 5.87 -0.97
CA TYR A 41 -0.44 6.08 -0.65
C TYR A 41 0.41 4.81 -0.85
N LEU A 42 -0.07 3.64 -0.40
CA LEU A 42 0.61 2.36 -0.63
C LEU A 42 0.75 2.03 -2.12
N LYS A 43 -0.29 2.29 -2.92
CA LYS A 43 -0.20 2.14 -4.39
C LYS A 43 0.85 3.07 -5.00
N GLN A 44 0.96 4.30 -4.50
CA GLN A 44 1.98 5.24 -4.95
C GLN A 44 3.39 4.75 -4.59
N LEU A 45 3.62 4.31 -3.35
CA LEU A 45 4.91 3.74 -2.95
C LEU A 45 5.31 2.53 -3.82
N LEU A 46 4.35 1.64 -4.09
CA LEU A 46 4.58 0.48 -4.95
C LEU A 46 4.89 0.89 -6.40
N TYR A 47 4.18 1.90 -6.91
CA TYR A 47 4.43 2.45 -8.24
C TYR A 47 5.81 3.08 -8.34
N ASP A 48 6.21 3.92 -7.38
CA ASP A 48 7.51 4.58 -7.35
C ASP A 48 8.64 3.55 -7.31
N LYS A 49 8.48 2.49 -6.50
CA LYS A 49 9.42 1.36 -6.47
C LYS A 49 9.47 0.62 -7.81
N MET A 50 8.32 0.34 -8.42
CA MET A 50 8.25 -0.30 -9.73
C MET A 50 8.95 0.53 -10.81
N VAL A 51 8.76 1.86 -10.81
CA VAL A 51 9.40 2.77 -11.77
C VAL A 51 10.92 2.79 -11.57
N ALA A 52 11.37 2.87 -10.32
CA ALA A 52 12.79 2.81 -9.98
C ALA A 52 13.43 1.49 -10.43
N ASP A 53 12.79 0.35 -10.15
CA ASP A 53 13.28 -0.98 -10.52
C ASP A 53 13.32 -1.19 -12.04
N LYS A 54 12.41 -0.56 -12.78
CA LYS A 54 12.38 -0.60 -14.24
C LYS A 54 13.30 0.43 -14.90
N GLY A 55 13.99 1.29 -14.12
CA GLY A 55 14.80 2.38 -14.66
C GLY A 55 13.99 3.39 -15.47
N LEU A 56 12.69 3.55 -15.16
CA LEU A 56 11.78 4.44 -15.89
C LEU A 56 11.85 5.90 -15.42
N ASN A 57 12.70 6.20 -14.43
CA ASN A 57 13.09 7.56 -14.08
C ASN A 57 14.11 8.06 -15.12
N LYS A 58 13.63 8.83 -16.11
CA LYS A 58 14.46 9.63 -17.02
C LYS A 58 14.58 11.05 -16.51
#